data_AF-R1GFY1-F1
#
_entry.id   AF-R1GFY1-F1
#
_cell.length_a   1.000
_cell.length_b   1.000
_cell.length_c   1.000
_cell.angle_alpha   90.00
_cell.angle_beta   90.00
_cell.angle_gamma   90.00
#
_symmetry.space_group_name_H-M   'P 1'
#
loop_
_entity.id
_entity.type
_entity.pdbx_description
1 polymer ?
#
loop_
_entity_poly.entity_id
_entity_poly.type
_entity_poly.pdbx_seq_one_letter_code
_entity_poly.pdbx_strand_id
1 'polypeptide(L)'
;MLTPGNIYTWLALAQLTDLAQAALHYPNALISRLEHLLVDTDGAFRAGFKDAITPCTNYVSGAQTLGRQTSAQWLRVAFHDFVTAHVDEGTGGIDASIGFETLRAEDSGSAFNDSFAFFAPFVDAQTSMADLVALSVVVSLGNCGGLRVPLRGGRVDAAAEGPLGVPEPESGLDETLAEFAGAGFDARDAVGLTACGHSLGRVHHGGFPNVVPASAVTPDNTGGGVNLDSTRASFDVDVVREYLGGYGQRGGPLVTSENVT
;
A
#
# COMPACT_ATOMS: atom_id res chain seq x y z
N MET A 1 -61.02 14.34 -35.61
CA MET A 1 -59.99 14.90 -36.50
C MET A 1 -58.93 15.52 -35.60
N LEU A 2 -57.89 14.75 -35.25
CA LEU A 2 -56.81 15.20 -34.37
C LEU A 2 -55.64 15.61 -35.26
N THR A 3 -55.13 16.83 -35.08
CA THR A 3 -54.08 17.40 -35.92
C THR A 3 -52.70 16.80 -35.58
N PRO A 4 -51.84 16.54 -36.57
CA PRO A 4 -50.52 15.96 -36.37
C PRO A 4 -49.53 17.07 -36.02
N GLY A 5 -49.51 17.48 -34.76
CA GLY A 5 -48.65 18.57 -34.32
C GLY A 5 -48.17 18.36 -32.90
N ASN A 6 -47.49 17.24 -32.60
CA ASN A 6 -46.72 17.17 -31.36
C ASN A 6 -45.72 16.01 -31.23
N ILE A 7 -45.28 15.33 -32.29
CA ILE A 7 -44.35 14.18 -32.11
C ILE A 7 -42.90 14.65 -31.88
N TYR A 8 -42.49 15.80 -32.42
CA TYR A 8 -41.11 16.29 -32.28
C TYR A 8 -40.79 16.89 -30.91
N THR A 9 -41.80 17.32 -30.15
CA THR A 9 -41.62 17.94 -28.83
C THR A 9 -41.34 16.91 -27.73
N TRP A 10 -41.76 15.65 -27.92
CA TRP A 10 -41.48 14.56 -26.97
C TRP A 10 -40.11 13.92 -27.17
N LEU A 11 -39.55 13.96 -28.39
CA LEU A 11 -38.21 13.44 -28.67
C LEU A 11 -37.09 14.34 -28.12
N ALA A 12 -37.32 15.64 -28.00
CA ALA A 12 -36.35 16.57 -27.41
C ALA A 12 -36.25 16.43 -25.87
N LEU A 13 -37.31 15.97 -25.18
CA LEU A 13 -37.27 15.73 -23.73
C LEU A 13 -36.53 14.44 -23.37
N ALA A 14 -36.49 13.45 -24.26
CA ALA A 14 -35.80 12.18 -24.02
C ALA A 14 -34.27 12.25 -24.21
N GLN A 15 -33.77 13.30 -24.88
CA GLN A 15 -32.31 13.51 -25.02
C GLN A 15 -31.72 14.39 -23.90
N LEU A 16 -32.56 15.04 -23.09
CA LEU A 16 -32.11 15.82 -21.93
C LEU A 16 -31.95 14.97 -20.66
N THR A 17 -32.44 13.72 -20.64
CA THR A 17 -32.30 12.83 -19.47
C THR A 17 -30.91 12.24 -19.33
N ASP A 18 -30.17 12.03 -20.43
CA ASP A 18 -28.80 11.50 -20.37
C ASP A 18 -27.78 12.55 -19.88
N LEU A 19 -28.08 13.84 -20.02
CA LEU A 19 -27.21 14.93 -19.53
C LEU A 19 -27.44 15.24 -18.04
N ALA A 20 -28.46 14.63 -17.41
CA ALA A 20 -28.82 14.81 -16.01
C ALA A 20 -28.36 13.65 -15.11
N GLN A 21 -27.55 12.70 -15.61
CA GLN A 21 -26.81 11.73 -14.78
C GLN A 21 -25.54 12.30 -14.15
N ALA A 22 -25.40 13.62 -14.13
CA ALA A 22 -24.68 14.32 -13.06
C ALA A 22 -25.54 14.46 -11.78
N ALA A 23 -26.60 13.65 -11.64
CA ALA A 23 -27.40 13.50 -10.43
C ALA A 23 -26.52 13.01 -9.30
N LEU A 24 -26.59 13.69 -8.14
CA LEU A 24 -26.16 13.22 -6.82
C LEU A 24 -25.86 11.71 -6.78
N HIS A 25 -24.61 11.31 -7.01
CA HIS A 25 -24.21 9.94 -6.77
C HIS A 25 -24.10 9.81 -5.26
N TYR A 26 -25.21 9.42 -4.62
CA TYR A 26 -25.16 9.02 -3.23
C TYR A 26 -24.24 7.81 -3.15
N PRO A 27 -23.16 7.84 -2.36
CA PRO A 27 -22.26 6.71 -2.28
C PRO A 27 -23.05 5.47 -1.88
N ASN A 28 -22.82 4.36 -2.57
CA ASN A 28 -23.38 3.07 -2.14
C ASN A 28 -22.82 2.71 -0.76
N ALA A 29 -23.35 1.65 -0.12
CA ALA A 29 -22.96 1.29 1.24
C ALA A 29 -21.45 0.98 1.37
N LEU A 30 -20.85 0.34 0.36
CA LEU A 30 -19.39 0.11 0.26
C LEU A 30 -18.60 1.43 0.24
N ILE A 31 -18.93 2.34 -0.68
CA ILE A 31 -18.20 3.61 -0.80
C ILE A 31 -18.41 4.48 0.45
N SER A 32 -19.62 4.51 1.01
CA SER A 32 -19.90 5.22 2.27
C SER A 32 -19.06 4.67 3.42
N ARG A 33 -18.89 3.34 3.49
CA ARG A 33 -18.06 2.70 4.52
C ARG A 33 -16.58 3.02 4.34
N LEU A 34 -16.05 2.92 3.13
CA LEU A 34 -14.66 3.26 2.84
C LEU A 34 -14.35 4.75 3.06
N GLU A 35 -15.27 5.63 2.67
CA GLU A 35 -15.15 7.07 2.93
C GLU A 35 -15.08 7.33 4.44
N HIS A 36 -15.99 6.74 5.23
CA HIS A 36 -15.94 6.85 6.69
C HIS A 36 -14.60 6.41 7.28
N LEU A 37 -14.03 5.28 6.82
CA LEU A 37 -12.71 4.83 7.27
C LEU A 37 -11.57 5.79 6.86
N LEU A 38 -11.69 6.43 5.70
CA LEU A 38 -10.68 7.32 5.11
C LEU A 38 -10.70 8.73 5.71
N VAL A 39 -11.88 9.34 5.89
CA VAL A 39 -12.01 10.79 6.17
C VAL A 39 -12.45 11.10 7.59
N ASP A 40 -13.22 10.22 8.25
CA ASP A 40 -13.69 10.45 9.63
C ASP A 40 -12.61 10.02 10.63
N THR A 41 -11.49 10.74 10.65
CA THR A 41 -10.30 10.31 11.40
C THR A 41 -10.22 10.84 12.83
N ASP A 42 -10.98 11.89 13.15
CA ASP A 42 -10.88 12.62 14.41
C ASP A 42 -12.28 12.98 14.97
N GLY A 43 -12.35 13.26 16.27
CA GLY A 43 -13.58 13.67 16.94
C GLY A 43 -14.53 12.52 17.31
N ALA A 44 -15.79 12.88 17.60
CA ALA A 44 -16.83 11.91 17.89
C ALA A 44 -17.18 11.11 16.62
N PHE A 45 -17.37 9.79 16.75
CA PHE A 45 -17.65 8.87 15.64
C PHE A 45 -16.51 8.67 14.66
N ARG A 46 -15.27 9.01 15.01
CA ARG A 46 -14.11 8.67 14.18
C ARG A 46 -14.01 7.15 13.93
N ALA A 47 -13.58 6.77 12.74
CA ALA A 47 -13.40 5.38 12.34
C ALA A 47 -12.21 4.70 13.04
N GLY A 48 -11.14 5.46 13.30
CA GLY A 48 -9.95 4.97 14.01
C GLY A 48 -8.96 4.14 13.18
N PHE A 49 -9.21 3.94 11.89
CA PHE A 49 -8.27 3.25 11.00
C PHE A 49 -6.90 3.97 10.95
N LYS A 50 -6.91 5.31 10.82
CA LYS A 50 -5.71 6.15 10.73
C LYS A 50 -4.87 6.20 12.02
N ASP A 51 -5.43 5.81 13.17
CA ASP A 51 -4.72 5.84 14.47
C ASP A 51 -3.42 5.03 14.43
N ALA A 52 -3.45 3.89 13.72
CA ALA A 52 -2.31 2.98 13.62
C ALA A 52 -1.07 3.62 12.99
N ILE A 53 -1.25 4.71 12.24
CA ILE A 53 -0.18 5.42 11.55
C ILE A 53 -0.05 6.89 11.98
N THR A 54 -0.70 7.30 13.08
CA THR A 54 -0.64 8.68 13.58
C THR A 54 0.06 8.75 14.94
N PRO A 55 1.22 9.42 15.07
CA PRO A 55 2.02 10.03 13.99
C PRO A 55 2.62 8.97 13.04
N CYS A 56 3.19 9.39 11.89
CA CYS A 56 3.74 8.44 10.90
C CYS A 56 4.85 7.52 11.41
N THR A 57 5.47 7.83 12.55
CA THR A 57 6.43 6.97 13.24
C THR A 57 5.77 5.85 14.06
N ASN A 58 4.44 5.86 14.21
CA ASN A 58 3.72 4.95 15.09
C ASN A 58 3.86 3.49 14.64
N TYR A 59 3.99 2.61 15.62
CA TYR A 59 3.89 1.17 15.46
C TYR A 59 2.76 0.63 16.36
N VAL A 60 1.65 0.19 15.77
CA VAL A 60 0.44 -0.14 16.53
C VAL A 60 0.51 -1.51 17.21
N SER A 61 1.32 -2.43 16.67
CA SER A 61 1.32 -3.84 17.07
C SER A 61 2.38 -4.19 18.14
N GLY A 62 2.96 -3.19 18.82
CA GLY A 62 3.90 -3.46 19.91
C GLY A 62 4.70 -2.26 20.41
N ALA A 63 5.85 -2.54 21.03
CA ALA A 63 6.71 -1.53 21.61
C ALA A 63 7.36 -0.64 20.54
N GLN A 64 7.33 0.68 20.73
CA GLN A 64 7.96 1.63 19.80
C GLN A 64 9.48 1.42 19.66
N THR A 65 10.13 0.86 20.69
CA THR A 65 11.56 0.53 20.67
C THR A 65 11.94 -0.53 19.64
N LEU A 66 10.97 -1.28 19.08
CA LEU A 66 11.23 -2.16 17.94
C LEU A 66 11.64 -1.40 16.68
N GLY A 67 11.40 -0.08 16.63
CA GLY A 67 11.74 0.76 15.49
C GLY A 67 10.96 0.40 14.23
N ARG A 68 9.81 -0.27 14.38
CA ARG A 68 8.85 -0.57 13.31
C ARG A 68 7.99 0.65 13.02
N GLN A 69 7.27 0.63 11.91
CA GLN A 69 6.44 1.73 11.46
C GLN A 69 5.26 1.18 10.69
N THR A 70 4.05 1.34 11.22
CA THR A 70 2.84 0.74 10.64
C THR A 70 2.59 1.25 9.22
N SER A 71 2.82 2.54 8.95
CA SER A 71 2.61 3.12 7.61
C SER A 71 3.52 2.48 6.55
N ALA A 72 4.77 2.19 6.91
CA ALA A 72 5.70 1.49 6.03
C ALA A 72 5.33 0.01 5.88
N GLN A 73 4.87 -0.64 6.95
CA GLN A 73 4.37 -2.02 6.87
C GLN A 73 3.18 -2.13 5.91
N TRP A 74 2.26 -1.16 5.92
CA TRP A 74 1.11 -1.14 5.02
C TRP A 74 1.50 -0.98 3.55
N LEU A 75 2.45 -0.11 3.23
CA LEU A 75 2.99 -0.02 1.86
C LEU A 75 3.64 -1.32 1.43
N ARG A 76 4.41 -1.96 2.33
CA ARG A 76 5.02 -3.26 2.06
C ARG A 76 3.97 -4.35 1.84
N VAL A 77 2.94 -4.42 2.69
CA VAL A 77 1.85 -5.39 2.52
C VAL A 77 1.20 -5.26 1.15
N ALA A 78 0.85 -4.05 0.73
CA ALA A 78 0.25 -3.84 -0.56
C ALA A 78 1.18 -4.19 -1.72
N PHE A 79 2.49 -3.90 -1.60
CA PHE A 79 3.49 -4.30 -2.60
C PHE A 79 3.54 -5.81 -2.78
N HIS A 80 3.70 -6.54 -1.67
CA HIS A 80 3.82 -8.01 -1.69
C HIS A 80 2.54 -8.69 -2.18
N ASP A 81 1.36 -8.15 -1.86
CA ASP A 81 0.07 -8.65 -2.36
C ASP A 81 -0.04 -8.47 -3.88
N PHE A 82 0.32 -7.29 -4.41
CA PHE A 82 0.10 -7.00 -5.83
C PHE A 82 1.15 -7.60 -6.77
N VAL A 83 2.43 -7.67 -6.36
CA VAL A 83 3.54 -7.86 -7.31
C VAL A 83 3.58 -9.28 -7.89
N THR A 84 2.96 -10.25 -7.23
CA THR A 84 2.82 -11.63 -7.71
C THR A 84 1.65 -11.80 -8.71
N ALA A 85 0.98 -10.72 -9.09
CA ALA A 85 -0.07 -10.76 -10.10
C ALA A 85 0.48 -11.18 -11.47
N HIS A 86 -0.33 -11.93 -12.23
CA HIS A 86 -0.14 -12.16 -13.66
C HIS A 86 -1.33 -11.57 -14.40
N VAL A 87 -1.16 -10.34 -14.89
CA VAL A 87 -2.27 -9.57 -15.49
C VAL A 87 -2.78 -10.16 -16.81
N ASP A 88 -1.92 -10.89 -17.52
CA ASP A 88 -2.25 -11.62 -18.74
C ASP A 88 -3.08 -12.89 -18.46
N GLU A 89 -2.87 -13.51 -17.30
CA GLU A 89 -3.66 -14.63 -16.80
C GLU A 89 -4.91 -14.18 -16.00
N GLY A 90 -4.95 -12.92 -15.59
CA GLY A 90 -6.04 -12.33 -14.81
C GLY A 90 -6.05 -12.79 -13.35
N THR A 91 -4.88 -13.04 -12.76
CA THR A 91 -4.70 -13.54 -11.39
C THR A 91 -3.96 -12.55 -10.50
N GLY A 92 -4.21 -12.65 -9.18
CA GLY A 92 -3.57 -11.83 -8.15
C GLY A 92 -3.98 -10.35 -8.16
N GLY A 93 -3.06 -9.51 -7.70
CA GLY A 93 -3.24 -8.06 -7.55
C GLY A 93 -3.45 -7.72 -6.08
N ILE A 94 -4.14 -6.62 -5.78
CA ILE A 94 -4.53 -6.36 -4.39
C ILE A 94 -5.81 -7.15 -4.11
N ASP A 95 -5.66 -8.39 -3.66
CA ASP A 95 -6.73 -9.33 -3.34
C ASP A 95 -6.59 -9.95 -1.94
N ALA A 96 -5.62 -9.48 -1.14
CA ALA A 96 -5.29 -9.95 0.19
C ALA A 96 -4.80 -11.42 0.26
N SER A 97 -4.34 -12.01 -0.86
CA SER A 97 -3.72 -13.34 -0.88
C SER A 97 -2.50 -13.42 0.03
N ILE A 98 -1.77 -12.31 0.22
CA ILE A 98 -0.60 -12.22 1.12
C ILE A 98 -0.88 -12.73 2.55
N GLY A 99 -2.15 -12.70 2.99
CA GLY A 99 -2.57 -13.27 4.26
C GLY A 99 -2.34 -14.79 4.38
N PHE A 100 -2.28 -15.51 3.27
CA PHE A 100 -1.99 -16.95 3.19
C PHE A 100 -0.49 -17.24 2.98
N GLU A 101 0.31 -16.20 2.76
CA GLU A 101 1.65 -16.31 2.18
C GLU A 101 2.78 -16.01 3.19
N THR A 102 2.42 -15.53 4.39
CA THR A 102 3.33 -14.99 5.42
C THR A 102 4.43 -15.92 5.95
N LEU A 103 4.47 -17.19 5.52
CA LEU A 103 5.51 -18.16 5.86
C LEU A 103 6.56 -18.34 4.75
N ARG A 104 6.41 -17.66 3.60
CA ARG A 104 7.36 -17.68 2.50
C ARG A 104 8.61 -16.87 2.84
N ALA A 105 9.73 -17.23 2.23
CA ALA A 105 10.99 -16.51 2.40
C ALA A 105 10.87 -15.05 1.92
N GLU A 106 10.24 -14.87 0.75
CA GLU A 106 9.98 -13.58 0.12
C GLU A 106 9.12 -12.64 1.01
N ASP A 107 8.36 -13.21 1.96
CA ASP A 107 7.49 -12.50 2.90
C ASP A 107 8.06 -12.46 4.34
N SER A 108 9.38 -12.42 4.47
CA SER A 108 10.05 -12.42 5.77
C SER A 108 9.60 -11.25 6.68
N GLY A 109 9.31 -11.56 7.94
CA GLY A 109 9.03 -10.61 9.01
C GLY A 109 7.55 -10.41 9.32
N SER A 110 7.25 -9.73 10.44
CA SER A 110 5.88 -9.68 10.98
C SER A 110 4.94 -8.67 10.31
N ALA A 111 5.39 -7.90 9.30
CA ALA A 111 4.61 -6.80 8.73
C ALA A 111 3.21 -7.23 8.26
N PHE A 112 3.12 -8.41 7.64
CA PHE A 112 1.89 -8.96 7.10
C PHE A 112 0.91 -9.34 8.20
N ASN A 113 1.34 -10.18 9.14
CA ASN A 113 0.53 -10.61 10.28
C ASN A 113 0.11 -9.43 11.18
N ASP A 114 1.02 -8.48 11.44
CA ASP A 114 0.73 -7.27 12.22
C ASP A 114 -0.37 -6.43 11.55
N SER A 115 -0.28 -6.26 10.23
CA SER A 115 -1.23 -5.43 9.47
C SER A 115 -2.58 -6.10 9.35
N PHE A 116 -2.63 -7.40 9.01
CA PHE A 116 -3.88 -8.14 8.88
C PHE A 116 -4.61 -8.28 10.22
N ALA A 117 -3.87 -8.43 11.32
CA ALA A 117 -4.45 -8.40 12.67
C ALA A 117 -5.08 -7.03 12.99
N PHE A 118 -4.46 -5.92 12.55
CA PHE A 118 -5.04 -4.59 12.70
C PHE A 118 -6.23 -4.35 11.78
N PHE A 119 -6.21 -4.88 10.55
CA PHE A 119 -7.30 -4.71 9.58
C PHE A 119 -8.55 -5.52 9.93
N ALA A 120 -8.40 -6.69 10.56
CA ALA A 120 -9.50 -7.63 10.82
C ALA A 120 -10.76 -7.00 11.45
N PRO A 121 -10.68 -6.08 12.45
CA PRO A 121 -11.87 -5.44 13.03
C PRO A 121 -12.61 -4.48 12.08
N PHE A 122 -12.00 -4.10 10.95
CA PHE A 122 -12.58 -3.21 9.94
C PHE A 122 -13.17 -3.96 8.74
N VAL A 123 -13.01 -5.28 8.68
CA VAL A 123 -13.69 -6.13 7.69
C VAL A 123 -15.14 -6.29 8.12
N ASP A 124 -16.08 -6.03 7.22
CA ASP A 124 -17.51 -6.17 7.48
C ASP A 124 -18.30 -6.48 6.20
N ALA A 125 -19.63 -6.43 6.27
CA ALA A 125 -20.49 -6.75 5.12
C ALA A 125 -20.30 -5.81 3.91
N GLN A 126 -19.61 -4.68 4.08
CA GLN A 126 -19.35 -3.69 3.04
C GLN A 126 -17.88 -3.64 2.63
N THR A 127 -16.93 -3.98 3.51
CA THR A 127 -15.49 -3.86 3.24
C THR A 127 -14.77 -5.20 3.38
N SER A 128 -14.09 -5.59 2.30
CA SER A 128 -13.20 -6.76 2.24
C SER A 128 -11.81 -6.46 2.84
N MET A 129 -11.03 -7.49 3.13
CA MET A 129 -9.64 -7.32 3.55
C MET A 129 -8.81 -6.63 2.46
N ALA A 130 -9.00 -7.01 1.19
CA ALA A 130 -8.33 -6.43 0.04
C ALA A 130 -8.64 -4.92 -0.12
N ASP A 131 -9.88 -4.50 0.17
CA ASP A 131 -10.21 -3.08 0.20
C ASP A 131 -9.48 -2.34 1.33
N LEU A 132 -9.25 -2.97 2.48
CA LEU A 132 -8.47 -2.40 3.57
C LEU A 132 -6.97 -2.31 3.25
N VAL A 133 -6.41 -3.29 2.53
CA VAL A 133 -5.02 -3.22 2.01
C VAL A 133 -4.88 -1.99 1.11
N ALA A 134 -5.81 -1.77 0.18
CA ALA A 134 -5.78 -0.59 -0.68
C ALA A 134 -6.00 0.74 0.09
N LEU A 135 -6.94 0.75 1.04
CA LEU A 135 -7.16 1.90 1.92
C LEU A 135 -5.90 2.25 2.72
N SER A 136 -5.17 1.23 3.19
CA SER A 136 -3.94 1.40 3.96
C SER A 136 -2.87 2.17 3.20
N VAL A 137 -2.73 1.94 1.89
CA VAL A 137 -1.83 2.70 1.02
C VAL A 137 -2.26 4.15 0.93
N VAL A 138 -3.54 4.41 0.62
CA VAL A 138 -4.06 5.77 0.45
C VAL A 138 -3.90 6.58 1.75
N VAL A 139 -4.22 5.98 2.89
CA VAL A 139 -4.12 6.62 4.21
C VAL A 139 -2.66 6.88 4.59
N SER A 140 -1.74 5.94 4.34
CA SER A 140 -0.30 6.13 4.60
C SER A 140 0.31 7.26 3.77
N LEU A 141 0.06 7.27 2.46
CA LEU A 141 0.60 8.30 1.55
C LEU A 141 0.03 9.69 1.86
N GLY A 142 -1.27 9.76 2.16
CA GLY A 142 -1.92 11.01 2.57
C GLY A 142 -1.41 11.54 3.91
N ASN A 143 -1.24 10.67 4.91
CA ASN A 143 -0.81 11.09 6.25
C ASN A 143 0.68 11.45 6.32
N CYS A 144 1.53 10.73 5.58
CA CYS A 144 2.99 10.88 5.71
C CYS A 144 3.61 11.80 4.66
N GLY A 145 2.92 12.13 3.57
CA GLY A 145 3.44 13.08 2.56
C GLY A 145 2.39 13.98 1.92
N GLY A 146 1.11 13.86 2.31
CA GLY A 146 0.02 14.63 1.70
C GLY A 146 -0.34 14.22 0.27
N LEU A 147 0.20 13.09 -0.23
CA LEU A 147 -0.12 12.59 -1.56
C LEU A 147 -1.56 12.07 -1.59
N ARG A 148 -2.33 12.51 -2.60
CA ARG A 148 -3.73 12.12 -2.78
C ARG A 148 -3.84 11.05 -3.87
N VAL A 149 -4.09 9.82 -3.45
CA VAL A 149 -4.34 8.69 -4.35
C VAL A 149 -5.84 8.39 -4.37
N PRO A 150 -6.47 8.26 -5.55
CA PRO A 150 -7.88 7.87 -5.62
C PRO A 150 -8.10 6.46 -5.03
N LEU A 151 -8.99 6.35 -4.04
CA LEU A 151 -9.44 5.07 -3.53
C LEU A 151 -10.59 4.53 -4.40
N ARG A 152 -10.45 3.30 -4.86
CA ARG A 152 -11.54 2.50 -5.44
C ARG A 152 -11.84 1.37 -4.46
N GLY A 153 -13.10 1.00 -4.29
CA GLY A 153 -13.52 -0.14 -3.47
C GLY A 153 -14.11 -1.26 -4.30
N GLY A 154 -14.44 -2.38 -3.64
CA GLY A 154 -15.11 -3.53 -4.25
C GLY A 154 -14.15 -4.65 -4.62
N ARG A 155 -12.94 -4.69 -4.04
CA ARG A 155 -12.03 -5.82 -4.19
C ARG A 155 -12.62 -7.06 -3.52
N VAL A 156 -12.34 -8.20 -4.11
CA VAL A 156 -12.76 -9.50 -3.60
C VAL A 156 -11.56 -10.15 -2.95
N ASP A 157 -11.74 -10.67 -1.74
CA ASP A 157 -10.68 -11.39 -1.04
C ASP A 157 -10.35 -12.70 -1.77
N ALA A 158 -9.06 -12.97 -1.93
CA ALA A 158 -8.54 -14.25 -2.38
C ALA A 158 -8.96 -15.36 -1.40
N ALA A 159 -9.19 -16.56 -1.93
CA ALA A 159 -9.56 -17.73 -1.13
C ALA A 159 -8.38 -18.64 -0.79
N ALA A 160 -7.20 -18.34 -1.33
CA ALA A 160 -5.95 -19.09 -1.18
C ALA A 160 -4.77 -18.18 -1.51
N GLU A 161 -3.56 -18.72 -1.35
CA GLU A 161 -2.32 -18.08 -1.76
C GLU A 161 -2.20 -17.89 -3.28
N GLY A 162 -1.54 -16.80 -3.69
CA GLY A 162 -1.10 -16.53 -5.06
C GLY A 162 0.20 -17.27 -5.42
N PRO A 163 0.78 -17.04 -6.60
CA PRO A 163 2.09 -17.59 -6.96
C PRO A 163 3.22 -16.94 -6.14
N LEU A 164 4.44 -17.50 -6.23
CA LEU A 164 5.67 -16.84 -5.76
C LEU A 164 6.08 -15.75 -6.77
N GLY A 165 7.01 -14.87 -6.39
CA GLY A 165 7.59 -13.87 -7.28
C GLY A 165 7.64 -12.46 -6.70
N VAL A 166 7.77 -12.35 -5.39
CA VAL A 166 8.07 -11.05 -4.78
C VAL A 166 9.59 -10.82 -4.88
N PRO A 167 10.04 -9.70 -5.47
CA PRO A 167 11.47 -9.41 -5.57
C PRO A 167 12.14 -9.37 -4.19
N GLU A 168 13.18 -10.18 -4.01
CA GLU A 168 14.01 -10.21 -2.81
C GLU A 168 15.17 -9.20 -2.93
N PRO A 169 15.79 -8.76 -1.81
CA PRO A 169 16.94 -7.85 -1.84
C PRO A 169 18.12 -8.33 -2.70
N GLU A 170 18.29 -9.63 -2.83
CA GLU A 170 19.31 -10.30 -3.63
C GLU A 170 18.88 -10.62 -5.07
N SER A 171 17.61 -10.45 -5.42
CA SER A 171 17.10 -10.72 -6.77
C SER A 171 17.84 -9.88 -7.82
N GLY A 172 18.08 -10.48 -8.98
CA GLY A 172 18.74 -9.78 -10.08
C GLY A 172 17.82 -8.75 -10.73
N LEU A 173 18.38 -7.68 -11.30
CA LEU A 173 17.58 -6.64 -11.96
C LEU A 173 16.64 -7.20 -13.04
N ASP A 174 17.11 -8.14 -13.86
CA ASP A 174 16.29 -8.73 -14.93
C ASP A 174 15.11 -9.56 -14.38
N GLU A 175 15.32 -10.26 -13.26
CA GLU A 175 14.29 -11.02 -12.55
C GLU A 175 13.26 -10.07 -11.93
N THR A 176 13.73 -9.07 -11.18
CA THR A 176 12.86 -8.02 -10.61
C THR A 176 12.01 -7.36 -11.69
N LEU A 177 12.61 -6.94 -12.82
CA LEU A 177 11.86 -6.31 -13.91
C LEU A 177 10.85 -7.27 -14.56
N ALA A 178 11.12 -8.58 -14.58
CA ALA A 178 10.17 -9.57 -15.07
C ALA A 178 8.97 -9.75 -14.11
N GLU A 179 9.20 -9.73 -12.80
CA GLU A 179 8.14 -9.80 -11.78
C GLU A 179 7.22 -8.57 -11.87
N PHE A 180 7.79 -7.36 -11.93
CA PHE A 180 7.02 -6.13 -12.17
C PHE A 180 6.24 -6.20 -13.50
N ALA A 181 6.87 -6.70 -14.57
CA ALA A 181 6.20 -6.83 -15.86
C ALA A 181 5.02 -7.81 -15.81
N GLY A 182 5.13 -8.91 -15.05
CA GLY A 182 4.02 -9.83 -14.79
C GLY A 182 2.83 -9.14 -14.14
N ALA A 183 3.09 -8.25 -13.18
CA ALA A 183 2.08 -7.40 -12.54
C ALA A 183 1.58 -6.24 -13.42
N GLY A 184 2.08 -6.10 -14.66
CA GLY A 184 1.68 -5.07 -15.61
C GLY A 184 2.40 -3.73 -15.47
N PHE A 185 3.53 -3.70 -14.75
CA PHE A 185 4.34 -2.51 -14.50
C PHE A 185 5.59 -2.51 -15.40
N ASP A 186 5.87 -1.39 -16.06
CA ASP A 186 7.11 -1.27 -16.84
C ASP A 186 8.32 -0.89 -15.95
N ALA A 187 9.51 -0.82 -16.54
CA ALA A 187 10.72 -0.47 -15.80
C ALA A 187 10.66 0.93 -15.14
N ARG A 188 9.93 1.88 -15.72
CA ARG A 188 9.75 3.21 -15.14
C ARG A 188 8.86 3.11 -13.91
N ASP A 189 7.79 2.33 -13.98
CA ASP A 189 6.91 2.15 -12.84
C ASP A 189 7.59 1.33 -11.72
N ALA A 190 8.42 0.34 -12.06
CA ALA A 190 9.26 -0.39 -11.11
C ALA A 190 10.17 0.57 -10.33
N VAL A 191 10.91 1.43 -11.03
CA VAL A 191 11.75 2.48 -10.40
C VAL A 191 10.89 3.41 -9.53
N GLY A 192 9.72 3.82 -10.02
CA GLY A 192 8.81 4.70 -9.30
C GLY A 192 8.31 4.08 -7.99
N LEU A 193 7.86 2.82 -8.03
CA LEU A 193 7.37 2.11 -6.86
C LEU A 193 8.47 1.79 -5.85
N THR A 194 9.65 1.36 -6.31
CA THR A 194 10.80 1.14 -5.42
C THR A 194 11.22 2.46 -4.75
N ALA A 195 11.42 3.53 -5.52
CA ALA A 195 11.85 4.81 -4.99
C ALA A 195 10.83 5.41 -4.02
N CYS A 196 9.55 5.46 -4.39
CA CYS A 196 8.51 6.05 -3.54
C CYS A 196 8.22 5.15 -2.32
N GLY A 197 8.13 3.84 -2.51
CA GLY A 197 7.86 2.89 -1.43
C GLY A 197 8.96 2.91 -0.36
N HIS A 198 10.22 3.04 -0.77
CA HIS A 198 11.36 3.11 0.14
C HIS A 198 11.59 4.48 0.78
N SER A 199 10.78 5.50 0.51
CA SER A 199 10.81 6.76 1.28
C SER A 199 10.27 6.58 2.71
N LEU A 200 9.52 5.52 2.97
CA LEU A 200 9.01 5.22 4.31
C LEU A 200 9.68 3.99 4.92
N GLY A 201 10.07 4.12 6.19
CA GLY A 201 10.44 2.99 7.03
C GLY A 201 11.92 2.60 6.98
N ARG A 202 12.15 1.31 7.23
CA ARG A 202 13.44 0.73 7.60
C ARG A 202 13.49 -0.73 7.18
N VAL A 203 14.70 -1.27 7.04
CA VAL A 203 14.93 -2.72 7.02
C VAL A 203 15.35 -3.16 8.42
N HIS A 204 14.86 -4.31 8.90
CA HIS A 204 15.14 -4.82 10.25
C HIS A 204 15.99 -6.08 10.23
N HIS A 205 16.97 -6.16 11.13
CA HIS A 205 17.87 -7.31 11.28
C HIS A 205 17.14 -8.64 11.42
N GLY A 206 16.04 -8.69 12.19
CA GLY A 206 15.30 -9.94 12.41
C GLY A 206 14.65 -10.55 11.17
N GLY A 207 14.37 -9.74 10.14
CA GLY A 207 13.84 -10.24 8.86
C GLY A 207 14.93 -10.40 7.79
N PHE A 208 15.95 -9.54 7.83
CA PHE A 208 17.00 -9.46 6.81
C PHE A 208 18.40 -9.33 7.44
N PRO A 209 18.92 -10.38 8.08
CA PRO A 209 20.20 -10.33 8.80
C PRO A 209 21.41 -10.13 7.88
N ASN A 210 21.30 -10.47 6.60
CA ASN A 210 22.34 -10.23 5.60
C ASN A 210 22.34 -8.80 5.07
N VAL A 211 21.23 -8.06 5.23
CA VAL A 211 21.08 -6.67 4.79
C VAL A 211 21.41 -5.71 5.92
N VAL A 212 21.00 -6.06 7.14
CA VAL A 212 21.20 -5.23 8.33
C VAL A 212 21.99 -6.01 9.38
N PRO A 213 23.15 -5.50 9.84
CA PRO A 213 24.01 -6.22 10.78
C PRO A 213 23.39 -6.26 12.18
N ALA A 214 23.79 -7.27 12.96
CA ALA A 214 23.34 -7.44 14.36
C ALA A 214 23.71 -6.24 15.26
N SER A 215 24.75 -5.47 14.90
CA SER A 215 25.14 -4.24 15.60
C SER A 215 24.09 -3.13 15.54
N ALA A 216 23.12 -3.20 14.61
CA ALA A 216 22.00 -2.26 14.57
C ALA A 216 21.02 -2.48 15.74
N VAL A 217 21.03 -3.64 16.39
CA VAL A 217 20.16 -3.97 17.53
C VAL A 217 20.70 -3.30 18.79
N THR A 218 19.96 -2.32 19.32
CA THR A 218 20.30 -1.58 20.55
C THR A 218 19.11 -1.58 21.53
N PRO A 219 19.29 -1.19 22.80
CA PRO A 219 18.18 -1.11 23.76
C PRO A 219 17.01 -0.20 23.34
N ASP A 220 17.28 0.80 22.50
CA ASP A 220 16.32 1.75 21.94
C ASP A 220 15.94 1.48 20.46
N ASN A 221 16.54 0.45 19.84
CA ASN A 221 16.26 -0.06 18.50
C ASN A 221 16.29 -1.59 18.52
N THR A 222 15.41 -2.20 19.32
CA THR A 222 15.44 -3.63 19.63
C THR A 222 15.13 -4.53 18.43
N GLY A 223 14.50 -3.99 17.39
CA GLY A 223 14.30 -4.67 16.11
C GLY A 223 15.49 -4.55 15.15
N GLY A 224 16.51 -3.75 15.48
CA GLY A 224 17.67 -3.52 14.64
C GLY A 224 17.31 -2.91 13.28
N GLY A 225 16.50 -1.84 13.27
CA GLY A 225 16.13 -1.16 12.04
C GLY A 225 17.26 -0.27 11.50
N VAL A 226 17.39 -0.15 10.18
CA VAL A 226 18.19 0.88 9.49
C VAL A 226 17.30 1.59 8.48
N ASN A 227 17.25 2.93 8.54
CA ASN A 227 16.39 3.71 7.65
C ASN A 227 16.81 3.56 6.18
N LEU A 228 15.83 3.64 5.30
CA LEU A 228 16.04 3.70 3.86
C LEU A 228 16.51 5.10 3.39
N ASP A 229 16.09 6.16 4.08
CA ASP A 229 16.56 7.55 3.90
C ASP A 229 16.69 8.30 5.25
N SER A 230 17.06 9.58 5.22
CA SER A 230 17.13 10.39 6.44
C SER A 230 15.77 10.82 7.02
N THR A 231 14.67 10.67 6.26
CA THR A 231 13.34 11.21 6.59
C THR A 231 12.26 10.13 6.73
N ARG A 232 12.59 8.88 7.08
CA ARG A 232 11.76 7.65 7.22
C ARG A 232 10.24 7.72 7.55
N ALA A 233 9.75 8.79 8.14
CA ALA A 233 8.34 9.01 8.47
C ALA A 233 7.65 10.05 7.56
N SER A 234 8.38 10.57 6.57
CA SER A 234 7.93 11.54 5.59
C SER A 234 7.97 10.88 4.22
N PHE A 235 6.84 10.85 3.52
CA PHE A 235 6.80 10.38 2.14
C PHE A 235 7.23 11.54 1.24
N ASP A 236 8.49 11.52 0.81
CA ASP A 236 9.14 12.56 0.04
C ASP A 236 10.08 11.96 -1.02
N VAL A 237 11.09 12.71 -1.46
CA VAL A 237 12.02 12.30 -2.52
C VAL A 237 13.46 12.15 -2.03
N ASP A 238 13.68 12.20 -0.71
CA ASP A 238 15.02 12.24 -0.14
C ASP A 238 15.77 10.91 -0.35
N VAL A 239 15.09 9.76 -0.35
CA VAL A 239 15.68 8.47 -0.76
C VAL A 239 16.38 8.54 -2.13
N VAL A 240 15.77 9.19 -3.12
CA VAL A 240 16.35 9.36 -4.46
C VAL A 240 17.49 10.38 -4.45
N ARG A 241 17.31 11.51 -3.75
CA ARG A 241 18.33 12.55 -3.67
C ARG A 241 19.59 12.07 -2.95
N GLU A 242 19.43 11.31 -1.87
CA GLU A 242 20.51 10.70 -1.10
C GLU A 242 21.23 9.64 -1.93
N TYR A 243 20.49 8.78 -2.65
CA TYR A 243 21.08 7.80 -3.56
C TYR A 243 21.93 8.45 -4.65
N LEU A 244 21.36 9.39 -5.41
CA LEU A 244 22.06 10.05 -6.52
C LEU A 244 23.17 10.99 -6.03
N GLY A 245 22.99 11.61 -4.86
CA GLY A 245 23.92 12.56 -4.27
C GLY A 245 25.03 11.92 -3.44
N GLY A 246 24.92 10.64 -3.08
CA GLY A 246 25.92 9.92 -2.27
C GLY A 246 26.06 10.44 -0.84
N TYR A 247 25.00 11.01 -0.26
CA TYR A 247 24.98 11.51 1.12
C TYR A 247 23.83 10.85 1.92
N GLY A 248 23.77 11.13 3.23
CA GLY A 248 22.72 10.57 4.09
C GLY A 248 22.80 9.05 4.16
N GLN A 249 21.67 8.37 3.99
CA GLN A 249 21.57 6.92 3.95
C GLN A 249 21.88 6.33 2.57
N ARG A 250 22.11 7.16 1.54
CA ARG A 250 22.53 6.74 0.20
C ARG A 250 21.55 5.75 -0.48
N GLY A 251 20.25 5.91 -0.23
CA GLY A 251 19.21 4.99 -0.71
C GLY A 251 18.99 3.78 0.21
N GLY A 252 19.72 3.69 1.32
CA GLY A 252 19.47 2.73 2.38
C GLY A 252 20.21 1.40 2.23
N PRO A 253 20.00 0.47 3.19
CA PRO A 253 20.74 -0.78 3.26
C PRO A 253 20.43 -1.76 2.11
N LEU A 254 19.35 -1.55 1.35
CA LEU A 254 19.04 -2.33 0.13
C LEU A 254 19.90 -1.91 -1.07
N VAL A 255 20.65 -0.82 -0.94
CA VAL A 255 21.52 -0.29 -1.99
C VAL A 255 22.98 -0.23 -1.54
N THR A 256 23.21 0.00 -0.24
CA THR A 256 24.56 0.22 0.31
C THR A 256 24.91 -0.71 1.47
N SER A 257 24.56 -1.99 1.38
CA SER A 257 24.93 -2.99 2.39
C SER A 257 26.45 -3.17 2.48
N GLU A 258 26.92 -3.59 3.66
CA GLU A 258 28.32 -3.95 3.84
C GLU A 258 28.62 -5.26 3.10
N ASN A 259 29.76 -5.32 2.42
CA ASN A 259 30.20 -6.54 1.76
C ASN A 259 30.53 -7.59 2.84
N VAL A 260 29.71 -8.63 2.93
CA VAL A 260 29.96 -9.75 3.84
C VAL A 260 31.00 -10.66 3.18
N THR A 261 32.26 -10.56 3.63
CA THR A 261 33.33 -11.52 3.28
C THR A 261 33.29 -12.77 4.14
#